data_AF-A0A367L6Z8-F1
#
_entry.id   AF-A0A367L6Z8-F1
#
_cell.length_a   1.000
_cell.length_b   1.000
_cell.length_c   1.000
_cell.angle_alpha   90.00
_cell.angle_beta   90.00
_cell.angle_gamma   90.00
#
_symmetry.space_group_name_H-M   'P 1'
#
loop_
_entity.id
_entity.type
_entity.pdbx_description
1 polymer ?
#
loop_
_entity_poly.entity_id
_entity_poly.type
_entity_poly.pdbx_seq_one_letter_code
_entity_poly.pdbx_strand_id
1 'polypeptide(L)'
;MPLVVPGVTSVAANSTEEWQNKLVGKKLSETATNETEFCKKDLPKEHRIISPGTMVTKDHNEKRLNTSSSIIMFKKEISPSPKQKLKSSVQRTLRQSLQTTYPLLARHMDEILPKKASLESMKLPDRNTLYVLDGEPLFFKHDGGREAPMPHLRLVHRFPRAFPSVRIDRGAIRFVLSGATLMAPGLTSSGGRLPLVEEEERSTADGDDGDGRWRRELVKGEPVVVMAEGKTEACAVGVLLEGTEGVKAKGKGPVIEDAHFLGDGLWKLVTC
;
A
#
# COMPACT_ATOMS: atom_id res chain seq x y z
N MET A 1 24.87 14.86 33.06
CA MET A 1 25.16 16.04 32.21
C MET A 1 25.09 15.59 30.76
N PRO A 2 24.10 16.02 29.97
CA PRO A 2 24.06 15.67 28.55
C PRO A 2 24.81 16.73 27.72
N LEU A 3 25.60 16.23 26.79
CA LEU A 3 26.54 16.95 25.93
C LEU A 3 25.79 17.80 24.90
N VAL A 4 26.17 19.08 24.82
CA VAL A 4 25.78 20.00 23.74
C VAL A 4 26.75 19.81 22.58
N VAL A 5 26.22 19.55 21.38
CA VAL A 5 26.96 19.75 20.12
C VAL A 5 26.26 20.86 19.36
N PRO A 6 26.82 22.08 19.26
CA PRO A 6 26.21 23.17 18.54
C PRO A 6 26.65 23.18 17.07
N GLY A 7 25.67 23.26 16.16
CA GLY A 7 25.91 23.75 14.80
C GLY A 7 25.16 23.01 13.70
N VAL A 8 23.89 23.36 13.46
CA VAL A 8 23.35 23.61 12.10
C VAL A 8 22.25 24.65 12.21
N THR A 9 22.60 25.93 12.03
CA THR A 9 21.64 26.95 11.63
C THR A 9 21.49 26.88 10.11
N SER A 10 20.33 26.43 9.63
CA SER A 10 19.84 26.78 8.30
C SER A 10 18.35 27.06 8.36
N VAL A 11 18.04 28.30 8.03
CA VAL A 11 16.75 28.98 7.98
C VAL A 11 15.73 28.23 7.10
N ALA A 12 14.46 28.25 7.54
CA ALA A 12 13.23 27.94 6.77
C ALA A 12 12.91 26.46 6.43
N ALA A 13 12.87 25.56 7.42
CA ALA A 13 12.12 24.31 7.31
C ALA A 13 10.65 24.54 7.73
N ASN A 14 9.78 24.66 6.73
CA ASN A 14 8.31 24.59 6.73
C ASN A 14 7.61 24.50 8.11
N SER A 15 7.10 25.64 8.61
CA SER A 15 6.13 25.71 9.73
C SER A 15 5.00 24.67 9.59
N THR A 16 4.57 24.39 8.36
CA THR A 16 3.63 23.33 8.00
C THR A 16 3.99 21.94 8.53
N GLU A 17 5.25 21.54 8.42
CA GLU A 17 5.72 20.23 8.86
C GLU A 17 5.78 20.12 10.38
N GLU A 18 6.16 21.20 11.07
CA GLU A 18 6.16 21.25 12.54
C GLU A 18 4.75 21.09 13.11
N TRP A 19 3.77 21.76 12.52
CA TRP A 19 2.38 21.67 12.94
C TRP A 19 1.72 20.35 12.54
N GLN A 20 2.06 19.80 11.37
CA GLN A 20 1.64 18.46 10.99
C GLN A 20 2.12 17.45 12.03
N ASN A 21 3.39 17.47 12.41
CA ASN A 21 3.93 16.56 13.43
C ASN A 21 3.25 16.71 14.80
N LYS A 22 2.86 17.94 15.19
CA LYS A 22 2.14 18.20 16.46
C LYS A 22 0.68 17.73 16.46
N LEU A 23 0.03 17.74 15.29
CA LEU A 23 -1.39 17.42 15.14
C LEU A 23 -1.63 15.96 14.70
N VAL A 24 -0.60 15.27 14.23
CA VAL A 24 -0.68 13.86 13.83
C VAL A 24 -1.12 13.00 15.01
N GLY A 25 -2.29 12.35 14.86
CA GLY A 25 -2.82 11.41 15.83
C GLY A 25 -3.71 12.00 16.92
N LYS A 26 -3.90 13.33 16.95
CA LYS A 26 -4.77 14.01 17.93
C LYS A 26 -6.08 14.46 17.29
N LYS A 27 -7.20 14.24 17.98
CA LYS A 27 -8.51 14.81 17.58
C LYS A 27 -8.62 16.26 18.06
N LEU A 28 -9.18 17.16 17.25
CA LEU A 28 -9.35 18.56 17.67
C LEU A 28 -10.53 18.68 18.64
N SER A 29 -10.30 19.14 19.87
CA SER A 29 -11.32 19.39 20.89
C SER A 29 -11.31 20.86 21.33
N GLU A 30 -12.38 21.33 21.98
CA GLU A 30 -12.55 22.75 22.33
C GLU A 30 -12.08 23.09 23.75
N THR A 31 -11.81 22.08 24.57
CA THR A 31 -11.73 22.20 26.03
C THR A 31 -10.33 21.94 26.62
N ALA A 32 -9.52 21.01 26.09
CA ALA A 32 -8.18 20.74 26.61
C ALA A 32 -7.24 20.01 25.62
N THR A 33 -5.93 20.17 25.80
CA THR A 33 -4.88 19.45 25.05
C THR A 33 -4.40 18.25 25.86
N ASN A 34 -4.71 17.04 25.40
CA ASN A 34 -4.34 15.76 25.99
C ASN A 34 -3.47 14.93 25.01
N GLU A 35 -3.14 13.68 25.39
CA GLU A 35 -2.39 12.76 24.53
C GLU A 35 -3.17 12.37 23.27
N THR A 36 -4.50 12.27 23.36
CA THR A 36 -5.40 11.88 22.26
C THR A 36 -6.16 13.05 21.61
N GLU A 37 -6.12 14.24 22.21
CA GLU A 37 -6.90 15.42 21.79
C GLU A 37 -6.05 16.70 21.79
N PHE A 38 -6.28 17.62 20.86
CA PHE A 38 -5.57 18.88 20.73
C PHE A 38 -6.55 20.06 20.73
N CYS A 39 -6.31 21.06 21.59
CA CYS A 39 -7.22 22.18 21.76
C CYS A 39 -7.19 23.11 20.53
N LYS A 40 -8.37 23.49 20.02
CA LYS A 40 -8.48 24.46 18.91
C LYS A 40 -7.89 25.84 19.23
N LYS A 41 -7.79 26.22 20.52
CA LYS A 41 -7.22 27.50 20.95
C LYS A 41 -5.70 27.58 20.79
N ASP A 42 -5.04 26.42 20.74
CA ASP A 42 -3.59 26.31 20.61
C ASP A 42 -3.14 26.25 19.14
N LEU A 43 -4.06 26.33 18.17
CA LEU A 43 -3.75 26.43 16.76
C LEU A 43 -3.24 27.84 16.40
N PRO A 44 -2.40 27.98 15.35
CA PRO A 44 -1.96 29.29 14.85
C PRO A 44 -3.15 30.21 14.58
N LYS A 45 -3.02 31.51 14.86
CA LYS A 45 -4.14 32.48 14.71
C LYS A 45 -4.78 32.46 13.32
N GLU A 46 -4.00 32.17 12.27
CA GLU A 46 -4.47 32.03 10.89
C GLU A 46 -4.44 30.56 10.45
N HIS A 47 -5.52 29.81 10.69
CA HIS A 47 -5.63 28.40 10.31
C HIS A 47 -6.97 28.08 9.63
N ARG A 48 -7.01 27.03 8.80
CA ARG A 48 -8.23 26.46 8.21
C ARG A 48 -8.24 24.96 8.41
N ILE A 49 -9.27 24.44 9.07
CA ILE A 49 -9.48 22.99 9.22
C ILE A 49 -10.27 22.53 8.00
N ILE A 50 -9.70 21.59 7.22
CA ILE A 50 -10.35 21.06 6.01
C ILE A 50 -10.77 19.62 6.31
N SER A 51 -12.08 19.37 6.28
CA SER A 51 -12.63 18.03 6.45
C SER A 51 -12.41 17.20 5.17
N PRO A 52 -12.13 15.89 5.28
CA PRO A 52 -11.96 15.01 4.13
C PRO A 52 -13.17 15.10 3.18
N GLY A 53 -12.92 15.32 1.88
CA GLY A 53 -13.95 15.39 0.83
C GLY A 53 -14.55 16.77 0.56
N THR A 54 -14.14 17.83 1.26
CA THR A 54 -14.64 19.18 1.01
C THR A 54 -13.93 19.82 -0.20
N MET A 55 -14.67 20.32 -1.19
CA MET A 55 -14.08 21.12 -2.27
C MET A 55 -13.55 22.45 -1.71
N VAL A 56 -12.28 22.74 -1.98
CA VAL A 56 -11.59 23.93 -1.47
C VAL A 56 -11.33 24.90 -2.61
N THR A 57 -11.83 26.13 -2.50
CA THR A 57 -11.43 27.25 -3.37
C THR A 57 -9.97 27.62 -3.13
N LYS A 58 -9.22 27.88 -4.20
CA LYS A 58 -7.80 28.30 -4.14
C LYS A 58 -7.67 29.76 -3.69
N ASP A 59 -8.05 30.04 -2.46
CA ASP A 59 -7.72 31.30 -1.80
C ASP A 59 -6.31 31.17 -1.22
N HIS A 60 -5.32 31.62 -2.01
CA HIS A 60 -3.91 31.55 -1.66
C HIS A 60 -3.59 32.64 -0.61
N ASN A 61 -3.22 32.20 0.59
CA ASN A 61 -2.64 33.05 1.63
C ASN A 61 -1.38 32.34 2.15
N GLU A 62 -0.21 32.93 1.89
CA GLU A 62 1.11 32.37 2.15
C GLU A 62 1.39 32.11 3.65
N LYS A 63 0.62 32.72 4.55
CA LYS A 63 0.76 32.52 6.01
C LYS A 63 -0.13 31.39 6.57
N ARG A 64 -0.97 30.75 5.74
CA ARG A 64 -1.98 29.79 6.17
C ARG A 64 -1.54 28.34 5.96
N LEU A 65 -1.60 27.54 7.02
CA LEU A 65 -1.23 26.13 7.05
C LEU A 65 -2.42 25.25 6.64
N ASN A 66 -2.24 24.35 5.64
CA ASN A 66 -3.25 23.38 5.23
C ASN A 66 -2.79 21.96 5.63
N THR A 67 -3.55 21.27 6.48
CA THR A 67 -3.32 19.86 6.81
C THR A 67 -4.32 18.98 6.04
N SER A 68 -3.86 17.86 5.48
CA SER A 68 -4.72 16.88 4.79
C SER A 68 -4.42 15.47 5.32
N SER A 69 -5.45 14.77 5.77
CA SER A 69 -5.35 13.41 6.30
C SER A 69 -5.51 12.39 5.17
N SER A 70 -4.45 12.11 4.43
CA SER A 70 -4.40 10.91 3.59
C SER A 70 -4.06 9.71 4.48
N ILE A 71 -5.04 8.83 4.71
CA ILE A 71 -4.87 7.62 5.54
C ILE A 71 -4.03 6.63 4.71
N ILE A 72 -2.83 6.30 5.20
CA ILE A 72 -1.95 5.30 4.57
C ILE A 72 -2.08 4.01 5.38
N MET A 73 -2.53 2.93 4.72
CA MET A 73 -3.06 1.71 5.32
C MET A 73 -2.19 1.04 6.39
N PHE A 74 -0.86 1.00 6.24
CA PHE A 74 0.04 0.31 7.18
C PHE A 74 1.26 1.13 7.63
N LYS A 75 1.24 2.46 7.49
CA LYS A 75 2.44 3.29 7.75
C LYS A 75 2.80 3.45 9.24
N LYS A 76 1.85 3.21 10.15
CA LYS A 76 2.08 3.25 11.61
C LYS A 76 2.31 1.84 12.15
N GLU A 77 2.94 1.75 13.33
CA GLU A 77 3.01 0.48 14.06
C GLU A 77 1.60 -0.06 14.28
N ILE A 78 1.41 -1.32 13.89
CA ILE A 78 0.11 -1.97 13.91
C ILE A 78 -0.02 -2.72 15.25
N SER A 79 -1.09 -2.45 15.99
CA SER A 79 -1.51 -3.28 17.13
C SER A 79 -2.52 -4.33 16.65
N PRO A 80 -2.08 -5.57 16.36
CA PRO A 80 -2.98 -6.60 15.89
C PRO A 80 -3.90 -7.11 17.01
N SER A 81 -5.10 -7.54 16.63
CA SER A 81 -5.95 -8.35 17.51
C SER A 81 -5.37 -9.77 17.68
N PRO A 82 -5.75 -10.51 18.75
CA PRO A 82 -5.36 -11.90 18.91
C PRO A 82 -5.69 -12.76 17.70
N LYS A 83 -4.81 -13.73 17.39
CA LYS A 83 -5.02 -14.68 16.29
C LYS A 83 -6.26 -15.54 16.57
N GLN A 84 -7.11 -15.68 15.57
CA GLN A 84 -8.30 -16.54 15.60
C GLN A 84 -8.18 -17.61 14.53
N LYS A 85 -8.31 -18.88 14.93
CA LYS A 85 -8.37 -20.01 14.00
C LYS A 85 -9.58 -19.91 13.09
N LEU A 86 -9.36 -20.06 11.79
CA LEU A 86 -10.43 -20.06 10.80
C LEU A 86 -11.13 -21.40 10.72
N LYS A 87 -12.42 -21.34 10.40
CA LYS A 87 -13.20 -22.53 10.06
C LYS A 87 -12.74 -23.08 8.71
N SER A 88 -12.71 -24.39 8.58
CA SER A 88 -12.32 -25.11 7.36
C SER A 88 -13.15 -24.72 6.12
N SER A 89 -14.43 -24.36 6.31
CA SER A 89 -15.28 -23.85 5.22
C SER A 89 -14.75 -22.53 4.64
N VAL A 90 -14.41 -21.58 5.50
CA VAL A 90 -13.88 -20.25 5.09
C VAL A 90 -12.53 -20.41 4.40
N GLN A 91 -11.66 -21.28 4.92
CA GLN A 91 -10.38 -21.60 4.29
C GLN A 91 -10.54 -22.16 2.88
N ARG A 92 -11.52 -23.05 2.66
CA ARG A 92 -11.81 -23.60 1.33
C ARG A 92 -12.29 -22.52 0.36
N THR A 93 -13.17 -21.62 0.82
CA THR A 93 -13.64 -20.48 0.02
C THR A 93 -12.49 -19.52 -0.33
N LEU A 94 -11.62 -19.21 0.63
CA LEU A 94 -10.45 -18.37 0.41
C LEU A 94 -9.51 -19.02 -0.62
N ARG A 95 -9.23 -20.31 -0.46
CA ARG A 95 -8.40 -21.08 -1.41
C ARG A 95 -8.98 -21.09 -2.82
N GLN A 96 -10.31 -21.16 -2.96
CA GLN A 96 -10.97 -21.06 -4.26
C GLN A 96 -10.84 -19.65 -4.85
N SER A 97 -11.10 -18.61 -4.04
CA SER A 97 -10.93 -17.22 -4.47
C SER A 97 -9.50 -16.95 -4.94
N LEU A 98 -8.49 -17.44 -4.23
CA LEU A 98 -7.09 -17.26 -4.60
C LEU A 98 -6.72 -17.95 -5.91
N GLN A 99 -7.26 -19.13 -6.19
CA GLN A 99 -7.04 -19.81 -7.49
C GLN A 99 -7.72 -19.08 -8.64
N THR A 100 -8.89 -18.48 -8.40
CA THR A 100 -9.57 -17.65 -9.40
C THR A 100 -8.81 -16.35 -9.68
N THR A 101 -8.29 -15.69 -8.63
CA THR A 101 -7.55 -14.43 -8.78
C THR A 101 -6.12 -14.66 -9.31
N TYR A 102 -5.44 -15.71 -8.87
CA TYR A 102 -4.05 -16.02 -9.23
C TYR A 102 -3.94 -17.47 -9.77
N PRO A 103 -4.27 -17.71 -11.05
CA PRO A 103 -4.23 -19.04 -11.64
C PRO A 103 -2.85 -19.70 -11.60
N LEU A 104 -1.77 -18.91 -11.74
CA LEU A 104 -0.39 -19.40 -11.67
C LEU A 104 -0.01 -19.93 -10.28
N LEU A 105 -0.65 -19.41 -9.24
CA LEU A 105 -0.43 -19.86 -7.88
C LEU A 105 -0.97 -21.27 -7.62
N ALA A 106 -1.86 -21.78 -8.49
CA ALA A 106 -2.49 -23.10 -8.33
C ALA A 106 -1.46 -24.23 -8.21
N ARG A 107 -0.31 -24.11 -8.91
CA ARG A 107 0.78 -25.10 -8.88
C ARG A 107 1.46 -25.22 -7.52
N HIS A 108 1.50 -24.12 -6.77
CA HIS A 108 2.14 -24.02 -5.45
C HIS A 108 1.11 -23.95 -4.31
N MET A 109 -0.18 -24.07 -4.62
CA MET A 109 -1.25 -23.85 -3.64
C MET A 109 -1.26 -24.90 -2.52
N ASP A 110 -0.83 -26.14 -2.78
CA ASP A 110 -0.72 -27.16 -1.73
C ASP A 110 0.49 -26.94 -0.81
N GLU A 111 1.54 -26.25 -1.29
CA GLU A 111 2.69 -25.82 -0.48
C GLU A 111 2.33 -24.59 0.38
N ILE A 112 1.62 -23.61 -0.21
CA ILE A 112 1.27 -22.35 0.44
C ILE A 112 0.11 -22.52 1.43
N LEU A 113 -0.94 -23.24 1.02
CA LEU A 113 -2.15 -23.43 1.80
C LEU A 113 -2.65 -24.89 1.71
N PRO A 114 -2.03 -25.80 2.48
CA PRO A 114 -2.43 -27.19 2.52
C PRO A 114 -3.88 -27.35 2.98
N LYS A 115 -4.62 -28.31 2.41
CA LYS A 115 -6.07 -28.50 2.67
C LYS A 115 -6.42 -28.79 4.14
N LYS A 116 -5.46 -29.31 4.91
CA LYS A 116 -5.62 -29.67 6.33
C LYS A 116 -4.90 -28.70 7.27
N ALA A 117 -4.26 -27.66 6.73
CA ALA A 117 -3.51 -26.71 7.53
C ALA A 117 -4.45 -25.85 8.39
N SER A 118 -4.02 -25.51 9.61
CA SER A 118 -4.80 -24.68 10.54
C SER A 118 -4.55 -23.20 10.23
N LEU A 119 -5.26 -22.64 9.26
CA LEU A 119 -5.14 -21.22 8.92
C LEU A 119 -5.66 -20.33 10.06
N GLU A 120 -4.90 -19.31 10.41
CA GLU A 120 -5.26 -18.31 11.41
C GLU A 120 -5.56 -16.97 10.74
N SER A 121 -6.44 -16.19 11.34
CA SER A 121 -6.74 -14.82 10.93
C SER A 121 -6.48 -13.86 12.08
N MET A 122 -5.98 -12.68 11.74
CA MET A 122 -5.65 -11.61 12.66
C MET A 122 -6.31 -10.34 12.14
N LYS A 123 -7.15 -9.71 12.97
CA LYS A 123 -7.73 -8.41 12.63
C LYS A 123 -6.71 -7.31 12.88
N LEU A 124 -6.51 -6.50 11.87
CA LEU A 124 -5.65 -5.32 11.89
C LEU A 124 -6.54 -4.05 11.98
N PRO A 125 -5.96 -2.91 12.37
CA PRO A 125 -6.59 -1.59 12.22
C PRO A 125 -7.04 -1.33 10.76
N ASP A 126 -7.91 -0.33 10.60
CA ASP A 126 -8.44 0.07 9.29
C ASP A 126 -9.20 -1.03 8.54
N ARG A 127 -9.87 -1.91 9.30
CA ARG A 127 -10.75 -2.98 8.75
C ARG A 127 -10.00 -3.97 7.85
N ASN A 128 -8.75 -4.25 8.15
CA ASN A 128 -7.97 -5.25 7.43
C ASN A 128 -7.92 -6.57 8.21
N THR A 129 -8.01 -7.70 7.51
CA THR A 129 -7.82 -9.04 8.07
C THR A 129 -6.61 -9.68 7.42
N LEU A 130 -5.62 -10.05 8.22
CA LEU A 130 -4.42 -10.77 7.81
C LEU A 130 -4.61 -12.27 8.04
N TYR A 131 -4.28 -13.08 7.03
CA TYR A 131 -4.27 -14.53 7.09
C TYR A 131 -2.84 -15.03 7.30
N VAL A 132 -2.63 -15.80 8.36
CA VAL A 132 -1.33 -16.28 8.82
C VAL A 132 -1.38 -17.80 8.90
N LEU A 133 -0.34 -18.47 8.40
CA LEU A 133 -0.18 -19.92 8.52
C LEU A 133 1.18 -20.23 9.13
N ASP A 134 1.20 -21.00 10.22
CA ASP A 134 2.43 -21.42 10.92
C ASP A 134 3.39 -20.26 11.26
N GLY A 135 2.82 -19.08 11.55
CA GLY A 135 3.58 -17.87 11.83
C GLY A 135 4.05 -17.09 10.60
N GLU A 136 3.71 -17.52 9.38
CA GLU A 136 3.99 -16.78 8.14
C GLU A 136 2.74 -16.03 7.62
N PRO A 137 2.83 -14.72 7.36
CA PRO A 137 1.73 -13.95 6.75
C PRO A 137 1.62 -14.29 5.26
N LEU A 138 0.42 -14.69 4.82
CA LEU A 138 0.18 -15.12 3.44
C LEU A 138 -0.56 -14.05 2.64
N PHE A 139 -1.76 -13.66 3.09
CA PHE A 139 -2.65 -12.74 2.39
C PHE A 139 -3.31 -11.79 3.37
N PHE A 140 -3.67 -10.60 2.92
CA PHE A 140 -4.53 -9.70 3.68
C PHE A 140 -5.72 -9.27 2.82
N LYS A 141 -6.81 -8.92 3.49
CA LYS A 141 -8.04 -8.47 2.85
C LYS A 141 -8.60 -7.28 3.60
N HIS A 142 -9.06 -6.28 2.85
CA HIS A 142 -9.85 -5.19 3.39
C HIS A 142 -11.34 -5.59 3.49
N ASP A 143 -11.95 -5.44 4.65
CA ASP A 143 -13.37 -5.76 4.88
C ASP A 143 -14.31 -4.72 4.24
N GLY A 144 -13.79 -3.56 3.81
CA GLY A 144 -14.56 -2.43 3.27
C GLY A 144 -14.94 -2.51 1.78
N GLY A 145 -14.48 -3.51 1.02
CA GLY A 145 -14.67 -3.56 -0.43
C GLY A 145 -14.82 -4.96 -1.03
N ARG A 146 -15.27 -5.03 -2.29
CA ARG A 146 -15.30 -6.26 -3.14
C ARG A 146 -13.90 -6.63 -3.68
N GLU A 147 -12.86 -6.27 -2.95
CA GLU A 147 -11.48 -6.41 -3.40
C GLU A 147 -11.00 -7.85 -3.22
N ALA A 148 -10.22 -8.30 -4.21
CA ALA A 148 -9.58 -9.60 -4.17
C ALA A 148 -8.55 -9.66 -3.02
N PRO A 149 -8.31 -10.83 -2.42
CA PRO A 149 -7.27 -10.98 -1.41
C PRO A 149 -5.89 -10.55 -1.97
N MET A 150 -5.22 -9.64 -1.26
CA MET A 150 -3.89 -9.18 -1.64
C MET A 150 -2.81 -10.09 -1.02
N PRO A 151 -1.77 -10.46 -1.79
CA PRO A 151 -0.67 -11.23 -1.26
C PRO A 151 0.21 -10.36 -0.36
N HIS A 152 0.75 -10.98 0.69
CA HIS A 152 1.79 -10.36 1.50
C HIS A 152 3.12 -10.35 0.74
N LEU A 153 3.96 -9.33 0.94
CA LEU A 153 5.23 -9.19 0.20
C LEU A 153 6.16 -10.40 0.37
N ARG A 154 6.20 -11.01 1.56
CA ARG A 154 6.99 -12.24 1.80
C ARG A 154 6.56 -13.40 0.90
N LEU A 155 5.26 -13.55 0.66
CA LEU A 155 4.74 -14.58 -0.23
C LEU A 155 5.13 -14.28 -1.68
N VAL A 156 5.02 -13.01 -2.08
CA VAL A 156 5.43 -12.56 -3.41
C VAL A 156 6.92 -12.80 -3.65
N HIS A 157 7.77 -12.54 -2.65
CA HIS A 157 9.21 -12.79 -2.76
C HIS A 157 9.54 -14.28 -2.93
N ARG A 158 8.76 -15.17 -2.31
CA ARG A 158 8.91 -16.62 -2.48
C ARG A 158 8.43 -17.11 -3.84
N PHE A 159 7.37 -16.49 -4.40
CA PHE A 159 6.77 -16.87 -5.68
C PHE A 159 6.57 -15.66 -6.61
N PRO A 160 7.65 -15.00 -7.08
CA PRO A 160 7.55 -13.71 -7.77
C PRO A 160 6.84 -13.79 -9.13
N ARG A 161 6.89 -14.96 -9.79
CA ARG A 161 6.26 -15.20 -11.09
C ARG A 161 4.77 -15.55 -11.02
N ALA A 162 4.21 -15.72 -9.82
CA ALA A 162 2.83 -16.17 -9.65
C ALA A 162 1.82 -15.02 -9.61
N PHE A 163 2.27 -13.76 -9.62
CA PHE A 163 1.45 -12.58 -9.41
C PHE A 163 1.60 -11.55 -10.53
N PRO A 164 0.52 -10.83 -10.89
CA PRO A 164 0.58 -9.70 -11.79
C PRO A 164 1.61 -8.66 -11.34
N SER A 165 2.54 -8.29 -12.20
CA SER A 165 3.63 -7.38 -11.83
C SER A 165 3.81 -6.23 -12.82
N VAL A 166 4.11 -5.04 -12.29
CA VAL A 166 4.55 -3.85 -13.03
C VAL A 166 5.93 -3.43 -12.55
N ARG A 167 6.71 -2.76 -13.40
CA ARG A 167 8.03 -2.23 -13.03
C ARG A 167 8.00 -0.71 -12.96
N ILE A 168 8.52 -0.15 -11.87
CA ILE A 168 8.71 1.29 -11.70
C ILE A 168 10.14 1.72 -11.99
N ASP A 169 10.31 2.98 -12.35
CA ASP A 169 11.62 3.61 -12.47
C ASP A 169 12.33 3.83 -11.13
N ARG A 170 13.63 4.15 -11.20
CA ARG A 170 14.46 4.45 -10.03
C ARG A 170 13.95 5.61 -9.18
N GLY A 171 13.36 6.63 -9.82
CA GLY A 171 12.89 7.84 -9.14
C GLY A 171 11.70 7.57 -8.23
N ALA A 172 10.79 6.68 -8.64
CA ALA A 172 9.60 6.31 -7.92
C ALA A 172 9.87 5.41 -6.71
N ILE A 173 10.97 4.64 -6.68
CA ILE A 173 11.30 3.66 -5.62
C ILE A 173 11.21 4.29 -4.23
N ARG A 174 11.84 5.45 -4.02
CA ARG A 174 11.87 6.13 -2.72
C ARG A 174 10.46 6.50 -2.25
N PHE A 175 9.61 6.95 -3.17
CA PHE A 175 8.25 7.40 -2.85
C PHE A 175 7.35 6.21 -2.51
N VAL A 176 7.45 5.11 -3.26
CA VAL A 176 6.71 3.87 -3.01
C VAL A 176 7.08 3.29 -1.64
N LEU A 177 8.38 3.20 -1.33
CA LEU A 177 8.86 2.75 -0.01
C LEU A 177 8.54 3.72 1.14
N SER A 178 8.04 4.92 0.82
CA SER A 178 7.54 5.87 1.82
C SER A 178 6.01 5.80 1.97
N GLY A 179 5.34 4.91 1.24
CA GLY A 179 3.90 4.73 1.21
C GLY A 179 3.14 5.77 0.39
N ALA A 180 3.78 6.40 -0.60
CA ALA A 180 3.11 7.32 -1.51
C ALA A 180 2.36 6.56 -2.63
N THR A 181 1.24 7.12 -3.07
CA THR A 181 0.48 6.66 -4.25
C THR A 181 1.38 6.65 -5.49
N LEU A 182 1.36 5.54 -6.24
CA LEU A 182 2.14 5.44 -7.47
C LEU A 182 1.45 6.23 -8.58
N MET A 183 2.20 7.11 -9.24
CA MET A 183 1.70 7.94 -10.34
C MET A 183 2.15 7.38 -11.69
N ALA A 184 1.34 7.59 -12.73
CA ALA A 184 1.59 7.08 -14.09
C ALA A 184 3.00 7.38 -14.64
N PRO A 185 3.61 8.57 -14.41
CA PRO A 185 4.97 8.84 -14.89
C PRO A 185 6.04 7.86 -14.40
N GLY A 186 5.86 7.26 -13.22
CA GLY A 186 6.81 6.27 -12.68
C GLY A 186 6.76 4.91 -13.40
N LEU A 187 5.72 4.68 -14.21
CA LEU A 187 5.50 3.45 -14.99
C LEU A 187 5.71 3.64 -16.49
N THR A 188 5.52 4.86 -17.00
CA THR A 188 5.66 5.21 -18.43
C THR A 188 7.01 5.81 -18.80
N SER A 189 7.88 6.07 -17.82
CA SER A 189 9.26 6.50 -18.06
C SER A 189 10.13 5.37 -18.63
N SER A 190 11.37 5.69 -19.05
CA SER A 190 12.29 4.72 -19.66
C SER A 190 12.64 3.52 -18.77
N GLY A 191 12.58 3.70 -17.45
CA GLY A 191 12.82 2.64 -16.46
C GLY A 191 11.55 1.88 -16.05
N GLY A 192 10.38 2.47 -16.27
CA GLY A 192 9.10 1.85 -16.04
C GLY A 192 8.76 0.82 -17.10
N ARG A 193 8.15 -0.30 -16.70
CA ARG A 193 7.58 -1.27 -17.65
C ARG A 193 6.17 -1.63 -17.24
N LEU A 194 5.26 -1.40 -18.17
CA LEU A 194 3.89 -1.90 -18.11
C LEU A 194 3.79 -3.24 -18.87
N PRO A 195 2.80 -4.09 -18.52
CA PRO A 195 2.44 -5.28 -19.27
C PRO A 195 2.25 -4.92 -20.74
N LEU A 196 2.87 -5.65 -21.66
CA LEU A 196 2.64 -5.49 -23.10
C LEU A 196 1.80 -6.66 -23.58
N VAL A 197 0.79 -6.37 -24.39
CA VAL A 197 0.11 -7.36 -25.21
C VAL A 197 0.73 -7.23 -26.58
N GLU A 198 1.49 -8.22 -27.01
CA GLU A 198 1.87 -8.31 -28.42
C GLU A 198 0.61 -8.65 -29.22
N GLU A 199 0.32 -7.89 -30.28
CA GLU A 199 -0.95 -7.96 -31.02
C GLU A 199 -1.23 -9.36 -31.61
N GLU A 200 -0.19 -10.17 -31.81
CA GLU A 200 -0.27 -11.50 -32.43
C GLU A 200 -0.51 -12.64 -31.42
N GLU A 201 -0.22 -12.42 -30.14
CA GLU A 201 -0.49 -13.37 -29.06
C GLU A 201 -1.24 -12.66 -27.94
N ARG A 202 -2.54 -12.44 -28.15
CA ARG A 202 -3.50 -12.24 -27.05
C ARG A 202 -3.62 -13.54 -26.26
N SER A 203 -2.52 -13.99 -25.67
CA SER A 203 -2.46 -15.16 -24.83
C SER A 203 -3.30 -14.83 -23.59
N THR A 204 -4.41 -15.54 -23.44
CA THR A 204 -5.27 -15.47 -22.25
C THR A 204 -4.61 -16.11 -21.02
N ALA A 205 -3.35 -16.54 -21.16
CA ALA A 205 -2.60 -17.22 -20.13
C ALA A 205 -1.86 -16.19 -19.26
N ASP A 206 -2.21 -16.17 -17.97
CA ASP A 206 -1.42 -15.47 -16.97
C ASP A 206 0.01 -16.01 -16.96
N GLY A 207 1.00 -15.12 -16.96
CA GLY A 207 2.40 -15.50 -17.08
C GLY A 207 3.33 -14.32 -17.26
N ASP A 208 4.61 -14.59 -17.06
CA ASP A 208 5.71 -13.70 -17.42
C ASP A 208 6.32 -14.12 -18.76
N ASP A 209 6.74 -13.16 -19.59
CA ASP A 209 7.48 -13.35 -20.84
C ASP A 209 8.89 -13.96 -20.69
N GLY A 210 9.28 -14.37 -19.49
CA GLY A 210 10.64 -14.81 -19.16
C GLY A 210 11.59 -13.65 -18.82
N ASP A 211 11.26 -12.43 -19.30
CA ASP A 211 11.98 -11.18 -19.07
C ASP A 211 11.44 -10.33 -17.88
N GLY A 212 10.50 -10.86 -17.10
CA GLY A 212 9.86 -10.15 -16.00
C GLY A 212 8.71 -9.21 -16.40
N ARG A 213 8.15 -9.36 -17.60
CA ARG A 213 6.95 -8.64 -18.06
C ARG A 213 5.72 -9.52 -17.95
N TRP A 214 4.70 -8.97 -17.30
CA TRP A 214 3.40 -9.62 -17.26
C TRP A 214 2.74 -9.55 -18.65
N ARG A 215 2.19 -10.68 -19.10
CA ARG A 215 1.65 -10.87 -20.46
C ARG A 215 0.26 -10.29 -20.68
N ARG A 216 -0.55 -10.22 -19.61
CA ARG A 216 -1.95 -9.80 -19.68
C ARG A 216 -2.09 -8.32 -19.33
N GLU A 217 -3.01 -7.63 -20.00
CA GLU A 217 -3.46 -6.33 -19.50
C GLU A 217 -4.21 -6.45 -18.18
N LEU A 218 -3.95 -5.49 -17.31
CA LEU A 218 -4.53 -5.46 -15.96
C LEU A 218 -5.68 -4.47 -15.93
N VAL A 219 -6.77 -4.91 -15.33
CA VAL A 219 -8.01 -4.14 -15.25
C VAL A 219 -8.00 -3.29 -13.98
N LYS A 220 -8.77 -2.20 -13.99
CA LYS A 220 -9.05 -1.43 -12.79
C LYS A 220 -9.60 -2.33 -11.67
N GLY A 221 -9.09 -2.16 -10.46
CA GLY A 221 -9.46 -2.92 -9.26
C GLY A 221 -8.70 -4.23 -9.09
N GLU A 222 -7.78 -4.56 -10.01
CA GLU A 222 -6.96 -5.77 -9.91
C GLU A 222 -5.75 -5.56 -9.00
N PRO A 223 -5.39 -6.55 -8.16
CA PRO A 223 -4.17 -6.50 -7.35
C PRO A 223 -2.93 -6.62 -8.23
N VAL A 224 -1.92 -5.80 -7.94
CA VAL A 224 -0.68 -5.74 -8.70
C VAL A 224 0.54 -5.63 -7.78
N VAL A 225 1.59 -6.33 -8.16
CA VAL A 225 2.91 -6.29 -7.53
C VAL A 225 3.78 -5.25 -8.22
N VAL A 226 4.45 -4.43 -7.43
CA VAL A 226 5.34 -3.36 -7.90
C VAL A 226 6.79 -3.80 -7.77
N MET A 227 7.42 -4.08 -8.91
CA MET A 227 8.85 -4.37 -9.06
C MET A 227 9.62 -3.07 -9.32
N ALA A 228 10.89 -3.01 -8.90
CA ALA A 228 11.71 -1.82 -9.09
C ALA A 228 12.83 -2.05 -10.11
N GLU A 229 13.16 -1.01 -10.86
CA GLU A 229 14.30 -1.02 -11.77
C GLU A 229 15.61 -1.34 -11.04
N GLY A 230 16.32 -2.39 -11.50
CA GLY A 230 17.60 -2.82 -10.92
C GLY A 230 17.48 -3.63 -9.63
N LYS A 231 16.27 -3.99 -9.19
CA LYS A 231 16.04 -4.88 -8.05
C LYS A 231 15.36 -6.18 -8.49
N THR A 232 15.70 -7.27 -7.81
CA THR A 232 15.11 -8.60 -8.03
C THR A 232 13.81 -8.79 -7.24
N GLU A 233 13.66 -8.08 -6.13
CA GLU A 233 12.54 -8.24 -5.20
C GLU A 233 11.44 -7.18 -5.42
N ALA A 234 10.20 -7.57 -5.12
CA ALA A 234 9.06 -6.68 -5.13
C ALA A 234 9.17 -5.62 -4.03
N CYS A 235 8.82 -4.38 -4.35
CA CYS A 235 8.87 -3.25 -3.43
C CYS A 235 7.53 -3.00 -2.72
N ALA A 236 6.43 -3.22 -3.42
CA ALA A 236 5.08 -3.01 -2.90
C ALA A 236 4.04 -3.89 -3.60
N VAL A 237 2.87 -4.01 -2.99
CA VAL A 237 1.67 -4.64 -3.55
C VAL A 237 0.51 -3.69 -3.32
N GLY A 238 -0.32 -3.43 -4.32
CA GLY A 238 -1.49 -2.56 -4.18
C GLY A 238 -2.56 -2.87 -5.22
N VAL A 239 -3.57 -2.00 -5.29
CA VAL A 239 -4.71 -2.16 -6.22
C VAL A 239 -4.63 -1.11 -7.32
N LEU A 240 -4.93 -1.52 -8.56
CA LEU A 240 -4.97 -0.61 -9.70
C LEU A 240 -6.21 0.30 -9.66
N LEU A 241 -5.98 1.61 -9.64
CA LEU A 241 -7.01 2.64 -9.79
C LEU A 241 -7.47 2.81 -11.24
N GLU A 242 -6.59 2.51 -12.18
CA GLU A 242 -6.81 2.64 -13.61
C GLU A 242 -6.15 1.46 -14.33
N GLY A 243 -6.81 0.94 -15.37
CA GLY A 243 -6.29 -0.20 -16.13
C GLY A 243 -5.04 0.17 -16.93
N THR A 244 -4.21 -0.82 -17.27
CA THR A 244 -2.91 -0.60 -17.91
C THR A 244 -3.00 0.11 -19.26
N GLU A 245 -4.07 -0.11 -20.03
CA GLU A 245 -4.34 0.64 -21.27
C GLU A 245 -4.55 2.14 -21.00
N GLY A 246 -5.37 2.46 -19.99
CA GLY A 246 -5.66 3.85 -19.61
C GLY A 246 -4.41 4.58 -19.11
N VAL A 247 -3.54 3.88 -18.38
CA VAL A 247 -2.26 4.42 -17.90
C VAL A 247 -1.33 4.75 -19.06
N LYS A 248 -1.23 3.87 -20.07
CA LYS A 248 -0.43 4.11 -21.29
C LYS A 248 -0.98 5.29 -22.09
N ALA A 249 -2.31 5.37 -22.23
CA ALA A 249 -2.96 6.42 -23.04
C ALA A 249 -2.89 7.81 -22.40
N LYS A 250 -3.14 7.92 -21.09
CA LYS A 250 -3.18 9.21 -20.39
C LYS A 250 -1.81 9.66 -19.91
N GLY A 251 -0.94 8.72 -19.50
CA GLY A 251 0.40 9.01 -18.98
C GLY A 251 0.45 9.89 -17.73
N LYS A 252 -0.71 10.19 -17.10
CA LYS A 252 -0.85 11.11 -15.95
C LYS A 252 -1.95 10.60 -15.02
N GLY A 253 -1.78 10.85 -13.73
CA GLY A 253 -2.75 10.48 -12.70
C GLY A 253 -2.25 9.38 -11.74
N PRO A 254 -3.00 9.12 -10.66
CA PRO A 254 -2.72 8.04 -9.73
C PRO A 254 -3.07 6.68 -10.36
N VAL A 255 -2.18 5.70 -10.19
CA VAL A 255 -2.31 4.37 -10.81
C VAL A 255 -2.50 3.27 -9.78
N ILE A 256 -1.76 3.32 -8.67
CA ILE A 256 -1.86 2.31 -7.60
C ILE A 256 -2.14 3.00 -6.28
N GLU A 257 -3.19 2.57 -5.60
CA GLU A 257 -3.51 2.96 -4.23
C GLU A 257 -3.36 1.80 -3.25
N ASP A 258 -3.48 2.13 -1.96
CA ASP A 258 -3.53 1.18 -0.85
C ASP A 258 -2.43 0.11 -0.86
N ALA A 259 -1.20 0.58 -1.05
CA ALA A 259 -0.06 -0.28 -1.20
C ALA A 259 0.54 -0.72 0.15
N HIS A 260 0.69 -2.03 0.35
CA HIS A 260 1.60 -2.63 1.32
C HIS A 260 3.02 -2.59 0.74
N PHE A 261 4.00 -2.05 1.46
CA PHE A 261 5.37 -1.85 0.96
C PHE A 261 6.44 -2.35 1.92
N LEU A 262 7.65 -2.58 1.41
CA LEU A 262 8.78 -3.02 2.22
C LEU A 262 9.10 -2.01 3.34
N GLY A 263 9.09 -2.48 4.59
CA GLY A 263 9.40 -1.67 5.76
C GLY A 263 8.21 -0.96 6.40
N ASP A 264 6.99 -1.17 5.88
CA ASP A 264 5.77 -0.73 6.55
C ASP A 264 5.46 -1.52 7.82
N GLY A 265 4.39 -1.13 8.52
CA GLY A 265 3.96 -1.77 9.77
C GLY A 265 3.56 -3.23 9.59
N LEU A 266 3.04 -3.61 8.41
CA LEU A 266 2.65 -4.99 8.11
C LEU A 266 3.88 -5.86 7.84
N TRP A 267 4.90 -5.32 7.16
CA TRP A 267 6.18 -5.97 6.92
C TRP A 267 6.95 -6.26 8.22
N LYS A 268 6.92 -5.27 9.13
CA LYS A 268 7.55 -5.33 10.46
C LYS A 268 6.75 -6.16 11.46
N LEU A 269 5.51 -6.52 11.14
CA LEU A 269 4.65 -7.27 12.03
C LEU A 269 5.27 -8.65 12.29
N VAL A 270 5.61 -8.89 13.55
CA VAL A 270 6.08 -10.20 14.00
C VAL A 270 4.86 -11.08 14.20
N THR A 271 4.73 -12.08 13.35
CA THR A 271 3.61 -13.04 13.34
C THR A 271 3.91 -14.30 14.16
N CYS A 272 4.96 -14.27 15.00
CA CYS A 272 5.32 -15.33 15.94
C CYS A 272 4.27 -15.44 17.05
#